data_AF-A0A9W6TFA4-F1
#
_entry.id   AF-A0A9W6TFA4-F1
#
_cell.length_a   1.000
_cell.length_b   1.000
_cell.length_c   1.000
_cell.angle_alpha   90.00
_cell.angle_beta   90.00
_cell.angle_gamma   90.00
#
_symmetry.space_group_name_H-M   'P 1'
#
loop_
_entity.id
_entity.type
_entity.pdbx_description
1 polymer ?
#
loop_
_entity_poly.entity_id
_entity_poly.type
_entity_poly.pdbx_seq_one_letter_code
_entity_poly.pdbx_strand_id
1 'polypeptide(L)'
;MPLSRVIRQRDSSAMPGDGPAPAEVLDDMRSYAEGHQVQEMLHILLTRLLETQPLDPFEFLIQTLQKDDQLDALEKKAALSRFDLRREKTKKQLVLQLYKRLLALQRTQHKDKLEAQGVHLARVFLTSQLRLDETRCHMQKLFSSHYRDLITRFTMHEEELPVAIPIEQFVQVCMQVLNTQATV
;
A
#
# COMPACT_ATOMS: atom_id res chain seq x y z
N MET A 1 50.91 13.20 -26.59
CA MET A 1 50.10 13.87 -25.55
C MET A 1 48.64 13.47 -25.76
N PRO A 2 47.97 12.82 -24.79
CA PRO A 2 46.59 12.39 -24.98
C PRO A 2 45.61 13.51 -24.63
N LEU A 3 44.62 13.70 -25.51
CA LEU A 3 43.51 14.63 -25.34
C LEU A 3 42.58 14.12 -24.23
N SER A 4 42.54 14.84 -23.11
CA SER A 4 41.57 14.65 -22.03
C SER A 4 40.15 14.84 -22.57
N ARG A 5 39.37 13.74 -22.64
CA ARG A 5 37.93 13.81 -22.86
C ARG A 5 37.26 14.35 -21.60
N VAL A 6 36.90 15.63 -21.64
CA VAL A 6 35.95 16.22 -20.68
C VAL A 6 34.59 15.58 -20.95
N ILE A 7 34.18 14.66 -20.07
CA ILE A 7 32.80 14.17 -20.03
C ILE A 7 31.96 15.38 -19.56
N ARG A 8 31.27 16.02 -20.50
CA ARG A 8 30.19 16.95 -20.17
C ARG A 8 29.13 16.15 -19.42
N GLN A 9 29.06 16.34 -18.10
CA GLN A 9 27.85 16.07 -17.34
C GLN A 9 26.72 16.81 -18.06
N ARG A 10 25.80 16.04 -18.64
CA ARG A 10 24.49 16.58 -19.00
C ARG A 10 23.82 16.89 -17.67
N ASP A 11 23.85 18.15 -17.28
CA ASP A 11 22.86 18.69 -16.37
C ASP A 11 21.50 18.41 -17.00
N SER A 12 20.85 17.37 -16.52
CA SER A 12 19.44 17.14 -16.73
C SER A 12 18.70 18.24 -16.01
N SER A 13 18.62 19.41 -16.65
CA SER A 13 17.61 20.42 -16.37
C SER A 13 16.26 19.75 -16.60
N ALA A 14 15.71 19.15 -15.55
CA ALA A 14 14.37 18.60 -15.53
C ALA A 14 13.40 19.77 -15.74
N MET A 15 12.92 19.89 -16.97
CA MET A 15 11.64 20.51 -17.26
C MET A 15 10.59 19.86 -16.32
N PRO A 16 9.61 20.61 -15.79
CA PRO A 16 8.55 20.02 -14.96
C PRO A 16 7.69 19.18 -15.90
N GLY A 17 8.09 17.92 -16.09
CA GLY A 17 7.27 16.93 -16.76
C GLY A 17 6.09 16.61 -15.85
N ASP A 18 4.89 16.62 -16.41
CA ASP A 18 3.60 16.16 -15.86
C ASP A 18 3.61 14.68 -15.41
N GLY A 19 4.78 14.10 -15.10
CA GLY A 19 4.93 12.75 -14.61
C GLY A 19 4.86 12.70 -13.08
N PRO A 20 4.26 11.63 -12.51
CA PRO A 20 4.29 11.42 -11.07
C PRO A 20 5.73 11.41 -10.55
N ALA A 21 5.94 11.93 -9.34
CA ALA A 21 7.27 12.03 -8.76
C ALA A 21 7.94 10.64 -8.71
N PRO A 22 9.28 10.52 -8.76
CA PRO A 22 9.96 9.21 -8.74
C PRO A 22 9.56 8.32 -7.55
N ALA A 23 9.25 8.92 -6.40
CA ALA A 23 8.76 8.22 -5.22
C ALA A 23 7.31 7.72 -5.37
N GLU A 24 6.51 8.38 -6.21
CA GLU A 24 5.15 7.94 -6.53
C GLU A 24 5.20 6.70 -7.42
N VAL A 25 6.03 6.72 -8.46
CA VAL A 25 6.23 5.58 -9.38
C VAL A 25 6.74 4.33 -8.65
N LEU A 26 7.75 4.46 -7.78
CA LEU A 26 8.31 3.32 -7.05
C LEU A 26 7.29 2.61 -6.16
N ASP A 27 6.34 3.37 -5.64
CA ASP A 27 5.32 2.84 -4.75
C ASP A 27 4.11 2.30 -5.50
N ASP A 28 3.80 2.85 -6.68
CA ASP A 28 2.85 2.24 -7.61
C ASP A 28 3.39 0.88 -8.07
N MET A 29 4.69 0.79 -8.38
CA MET A 29 5.37 -0.46 -8.68
C MET A 29 5.31 -1.45 -7.51
N ARG A 30 5.51 -0.97 -6.27
CA ARG A 30 5.38 -1.79 -5.06
C ARG A 30 3.95 -2.30 -4.88
N SER A 31 2.97 -1.41 -5.00
CA SER A 31 1.55 -1.73 -4.85
C SER A 31 1.07 -2.70 -5.92
N TYR A 32 1.58 -2.57 -7.15
CA TYR A 32 1.38 -3.54 -8.22
C TYR A 32 1.99 -4.89 -7.85
N ALA A 33 3.26 -4.92 -7.43
CA ALA A 33 3.97 -6.14 -7.07
C ALA A 33 3.29 -6.90 -5.93
N GLU A 34 2.86 -6.20 -4.88
CA GLU A 34 2.11 -6.77 -3.76
C GLU A 34 0.72 -7.24 -4.18
N GLY A 35 -0.02 -6.42 -4.93
CA GLY A 35 -1.35 -6.75 -5.42
C GLY A 35 -1.38 -7.94 -6.38
N HIS A 36 -0.29 -8.19 -7.10
CA HIS A 36 -0.08 -9.32 -8.01
C HIS A 36 0.69 -10.48 -7.37
N GLN A 37 1.07 -10.38 -6.09
CA GLN A 37 1.85 -11.41 -5.39
C GLN A 37 3.09 -11.82 -6.19
N VAL A 38 3.75 -10.84 -6.83
CA VAL A 38 4.88 -11.07 -7.74
C VAL A 38 6.04 -11.73 -7.01
N GLN A 39 6.26 -11.37 -5.75
CA GLN A 39 7.32 -11.96 -4.94
C GLN A 39 7.08 -13.45 -4.69
N GLU A 40 5.86 -13.83 -4.31
CA GLU A 40 5.48 -15.22 -4.10
C GLU A 40 5.51 -16.02 -5.41
N MET A 41 5.06 -15.43 -6.52
CA MET A 41 5.16 -16.05 -7.85
C MET A 41 6.62 -16.35 -8.20
N LEU A 42 7.52 -15.38 -8.05
CA LEU A 42 8.96 -15.57 -8.29
C LEU A 42 9.56 -16.63 -7.36
N HIS A 43 9.13 -16.67 -6.10
CA HIS A 43 9.58 -17.67 -5.14
C HIS A 43 9.19 -19.10 -5.55
N ILE A 44 7.96 -19.29 -6.04
CA ILE A 44 7.49 -20.58 -6.57
C ILE A 44 8.33 -20.98 -7.79
N LEU A 45 8.46 -20.08 -8.77
CA LEU A 45 9.20 -20.35 -10.00
C LEU A 45 10.68 -20.70 -9.73
N LEU A 46 11.34 -19.96 -8.83
CA LEU A 46 12.72 -20.24 -8.43
C LEU A 46 12.84 -21.57 -7.69
N THR A 47 11.92 -21.88 -6.79
CA THR A 47 11.89 -23.17 -6.09
C THR A 47 11.76 -24.32 -7.09
N ARG A 48 10.82 -24.23 -8.04
CA ARG A 48 10.63 -25.23 -9.09
C ARG A 48 11.87 -25.44 -9.97
N LEU A 49 12.53 -24.34 -10.36
CA LEU A 49 13.78 -24.41 -11.13
C LEU A 49 14.90 -25.10 -10.36
N LEU A 50 15.06 -24.79 -9.07
CA LEU A 50 16.12 -25.37 -8.24
C LEU A 50 15.87 -26.85 -7.91
N GLU A 51 14.60 -27.25 -7.77
CA GLU A 51 14.19 -28.64 -7.54
C GLU A 51 14.41 -29.51 -8.79
N THR A 52 14.02 -29.01 -9.97
CA THR A 52 14.00 -29.82 -11.20
C THR A 52 15.28 -29.71 -12.01
N GLN A 53 16.03 -28.60 -11.88
CA GLN A 53 17.28 -28.30 -12.60
C GLN A 53 17.21 -28.70 -14.09
N PRO A 54 16.24 -28.15 -14.84
CA PRO A 54 16.00 -28.56 -16.22
C PRO A 54 17.15 -28.14 -17.12
N LEU A 55 17.39 -28.92 -18.18
CA LEU A 55 18.35 -28.59 -19.24
C LEU A 55 17.99 -27.29 -19.98
N ASP A 56 16.69 -27.03 -20.14
CA ASP A 56 16.15 -25.78 -20.68
C ASP A 56 15.30 -25.06 -19.61
N PRO A 57 15.88 -24.10 -18.87
CA PRO A 57 15.18 -23.39 -17.81
C PRO A 57 14.09 -22.44 -18.33
N PHE A 58 14.21 -21.92 -19.55
CA PHE A 58 13.22 -20.98 -20.08
C PHE A 58 11.95 -21.71 -20.53
N GLU A 59 12.10 -22.81 -21.27
CA GLU A 59 10.95 -23.63 -21.66
C GLU A 59 10.26 -24.23 -20.43
N PHE A 60 11.02 -24.67 -19.44
CA PHE A 60 10.47 -25.14 -18.17
C PHE A 60 9.65 -24.06 -17.44
N LEU A 61 10.16 -22.82 -17.37
CA LEU A 61 9.44 -21.70 -16.75
C LEU A 61 8.15 -21.36 -17.51
N ILE A 62 8.19 -21.36 -18.85
CA ILE A 62 7.00 -21.11 -19.69
C ILE A 62 5.92 -22.16 -19.40
N GLN A 63 6.30 -23.44 -19.32
CA GLN A 63 5.36 -24.52 -19.01
C GLN A 63 4.84 -24.45 -17.57
N THR A 64 5.70 -24.11 -16.61
CA THR A 64 5.33 -23.95 -15.20
C THR A 64 4.30 -22.84 -15.02
N LEU A 65 4.50 -21.70 -15.70
CA LEU A 65 3.53 -20.59 -15.70
C LEU A 65 2.15 -20.97 -16.24
N GLN A 66 2.05 -22.01 -17.05
CA GLN A 66 0.79 -22.45 -17.65
C GLN A 66 0.06 -23.56 -16.86
N LYS A 67 0.76 -24.31 -16.01
CA LYS A 67 0.27 -25.59 -15.46
C LYS A 67 0.65 -25.87 -14.00
N ASP A 68 1.01 -24.86 -13.22
CA ASP A 68 1.35 -25.05 -11.80
C ASP A 68 0.18 -24.68 -10.87
N ASP A 69 -0.30 -25.67 -10.11
CA ASP A 69 -1.44 -25.53 -9.19
C ASP A 69 -1.20 -24.47 -8.10
N GLN A 70 0.05 -24.24 -7.69
CA GLN A 70 0.37 -23.23 -6.68
C GLN A 70 0.27 -21.82 -7.27
N LEU A 71 0.69 -21.65 -8.52
CA LEU A 71 0.50 -20.39 -9.25
C LEU A 71 -0.98 -20.09 -9.48
N ASP A 72 -1.78 -21.10 -9.86
CA ASP A 72 -3.24 -20.95 -9.99
C ASP A 72 -3.92 -20.54 -8.68
N ALA A 73 -3.49 -21.13 -7.56
CA ALA A 73 -3.99 -20.78 -6.23
C ALA A 73 -3.56 -19.35 -5.83
N LEU A 74 -2.34 -18.95 -6.18
CA LEU A 74 -1.81 -17.60 -5.96
C LEU A 74 -2.62 -16.56 -6.74
N GLU A 75 -2.92 -16.82 -8.02
CA GLU A 75 -3.74 -15.94 -8.85
C GLU A 75 -5.15 -15.79 -8.28
N LYS A 76 -5.80 -16.90 -7.88
CA LYS A 76 -7.12 -16.87 -7.22
C LYS A 76 -7.10 -16.05 -5.93
N LYS A 77 -6.05 -16.19 -5.12
CA LYS A 77 -5.87 -15.43 -3.88
C LYS A 77 -5.65 -13.94 -4.15
N ALA A 78 -4.81 -13.60 -5.12
CA ALA A 78 -4.56 -12.23 -5.54
C ALA A 78 -5.84 -11.58 -6.10
N ALA A 79 -6.62 -12.32 -6.90
CA ALA A 79 -7.92 -11.89 -7.39
C ALA A 79 -8.86 -11.61 -6.21
N LEU A 80 -9.07 -12.55 -5.29
CA LEU A 80 -9.94 -12.36 -4.12
C LEU A 80 -9.55 -11.12 -3.31
N SER A 81 -8.26 -10.90 -3.07
CA SER A 81 -7.76 -9.71 -2.38
C SER A 81 -8.10 -8.40 -3.10
N ARG A 82 -8.11 -8.37 -4.43
CA ARG A 82 -8.50 -7.19 -5.22
C ARG A 82 -10.01 -7.00 -5.27
N PHE A 83 -10.76 -8.10 -5.38
CA PHE A 83 -12.22 -8.10 -5.41
C PHE A 83 -12.84 -7.73 -4.05
N ASP A 84 -12.14 -8.00 -2.95
CA ASP A 84 -12.62 -7.70 -1.60
C ASP A 84 -12.83 -6.21 -1.37
N LEU A 85 -11.98 -5.35 -1.93
CA LEU A 85 -12.18 -3.90 -1.89
C LEU A 85 -13.32 -3.40 -2.79
N ARG A 86 -14.02 -4.25 -3.56
CA ARG A 86 -15.27 -3.86 -4.25
C ARG A 86 -16.50 -3.98 -3.34
N ARG A 87 -16.46 -4.87 -2.35
CA ARG A 87 -17.60 -5.13 -1.46
C ARG A 87 -17.60 -4.13 -0.32
N GLU A 88 -18.70 -3.38 -0.18
CA GLU A 88 -18.85 -2.37 0.88
C GLU A 88 -18.65 -2.96 2.28
N LYS A 89 -19.14 -4.19 2.52
CA LYS A 89 -18.97 -4.91 3.79
C LYS A 89 -17.49 -5.10 4.14
N THR A 90 -16.68 -5.53 3.16
CA THR A 90 -15.25 -5.78 3.38
C THR A 90 -14.47 -4.47 3.58
N LYS A 91 -14.79 -3.42 2.81
CA LYS A 91 -14.24 -2.07 3.04
C LYS A 91 -14.49 -1.63 4.48
N LYS A 92 -15.74 -1.68 4.94
CA LYS A 92 -16.10 -1.32 6.32
C LYS A 92 -15.34 -2.16 7.35
N GLN A 93 -15.22 -3.47 7.15
CA GLN A 93 -14.47 -4.34 8.06
C GLN A 93 -12.99 -3.93 8.18
N LEU A 94 -12.32 -3.67 7.06
CA LEU A 94 -10.91 -3.25 7.04
C LEU A 94 -10.72 -1.87 7.69
N VAL A 95 -11.65 -0.94 7.44
CA VAL A 95 -11.63 0.39 8.07
C VAL A 95 -11.84 0.29 9.59
N LEU A 96 -12.75 -0.57 10.05
CA LEU A 96 -12.95 -0.84 11.48
C LEU A 96 -11.71 -1.47 12.12
N GLN A 97 -11.03 -2.38 11.42
CA GLN A 97 -9.78 -2.96 11.88
C GLN A 97 -8.68 -1.89 12.03
N LEU A 98 -8.56 -1.00 11.04
CA LEU A 98 -7.63 0.13 11.09
C LEU A 98 -7.93 1.04 12.28
N TYR A 99 -9.19 1.42 12.50
CA TYR A 99 -9.61 2.26 13.62
C TYR A 99 -9.24 1.64 14.98
N LYS A 100 -9.55 0.35 15.17
CA LYS A 100 -9.22 -0.38 16.40
C LYS A 100 -7.72 -0.41 16.65
N ARG A 101 -6.92 -0.66 15.61
CA ARG A 101 -5.46 -0.63 15.71
C ARG A 101 -4.94 0.74 16.12
N LEU A 102 -5.43 1.81 15.48
CA LEU A 102 -5.03 3.18 15.79
C LEU A 102 -5.40 3.54 17.24
N LEU A 103 -6.57 3.15 17.73
CA LEU A 103 -6.95 3.36 19.13
C LEU A 103 -6.03 2.62 20.11
N ALA A 104 -5.65 1.39 19.78
CA ALA A 104 -4.70 0.63 20.59
C ALA A 104 -3.31 1.30 20.62
N LEU A 105 -2.86 1.83 19.48
CA LEU A 105 -1.61 2.60 19.40
C LEU A 105 -1.70 3.89 20.21
N GLN A 106 -2.81 4.63 20.14
CA GLN A 106 -3.03 5.81 20.98
C GLN A 106 -2.91 5.46 22.47
N ARG A 107 -3.59 4.41 22.92
CA ARG A 107 -3.54 3.98 24.34
C ARG A 107 -2.13 3.65 24.84
N THR A 108 -1.23 3.25 23.94
CA THR A 108 0.12 2.79 24.29
C THR A 108 1.20 3.84 24.04
N GLN A 109 1.01 4.71 23.06
CA GLN A 109 2.04 5.63 22.55
C GLN A 109 1.70 7.11 22.79
N HIS A 110 0.48 7.44 23.20
CA HIS A 110 0.09 8.83 23.38
C HIS A 110 0.82 9.45 24.58
N LYS A 111 1.36 10.66 24.36
CA LYS A 111 2.14 11.40 25.37
C LYS A 111 1.29 11.80 26.57
N ASP A 112 0.02 12.15 26.32
CA ASP A 112 -0.97 12.45 27.35
C ASP A 112 -1.80 11.20 27.66
N LYS A 113 -1.71 10.69 28.89
CA LYS A 113 -2.42 9.48 29.34
C LYS A 113 -3.94 9.68 29.48
N LEU A 114 -4.41 10.91 29.70
CA LEU A 114 -5.85 11.21 29.80
C LEU A 114 -6.52 11.14 28.42
N GLU A 115 -5.88 11.71 27.40
CA GLU A 115 -6.34 11.58 26.01
C GLU A 115 -6.10 10.17 25.44
N ALA A 116 -5.06 9.46 25.92
CA ALA A 116 -4.77 8.08 25.56
C ALA A 116 -5.92 7.12 25.90
N GLN A 117 -6.57 7.33 27.05
CA GLN A 117 -7.67 6.50 27.54
C GLN A 117 -9.04 6.86 26.94
N GLY A 118 -9.08 7.86 26.06
CA GLY A 118 -10.27 8.26 25.35
C GLY A 118 -10.93 7.10 24.59
N VAL A 119 -12.25 7.18 24.46
CA VAL A 119 -13.06 6.26 23.64
C VAL A 119 -12.83 6.51 22.14
N HIS A 120 -12.34 7.70 21.79
CA HIS A 120 -12.20 8.20 20.43
C HIS A 120 -10.75 8.50 20.06
N LEU A 121 -10.46 8.50 18.76
CA LEU A 121 -9.14 8.86 18.25
C LEU A 121 -8.90 10.36 18.40
N ALA A 122 -7.82 10.75 19.05
CA ALA A 122 -7.38 12.13 19.08
C ALA A 122 -6.90 12.54 17.69
N ARG A 123 -7.36 13.69 17.21
CA ARG A 123 -7.00 14.22 15.89
C ARG A 123 -5.49 14.32 15.68
N VAL A 124 -4.80 14.93 16.63
CA VAL A 124 -3.35 15.18 16.58
C VAL A 124 -2.58 13.86 16.57
N PHE A 125 -3.06 12.85 17.32
CA PHE A 125 -2.49 11.52 17.29
C PHE A 125 -2.67 10.88 15.91
N LEU A 126 -3.88 10.89 15.37
CA LEU A 126 -4.17 10.32 14.07
C LEU A 126 -3.28 10.93 12.98
N THR A 127 -3.25 12.25 12.87
CA THR A 127 -2.50 12.95 11.80
C THR A 127 -1.00 12.74 11.92
N SER A 128 -0.46 12.64 13.14
CA SER A 128 0.94 12.29 13.39
C SER A 128 1.21 10.81 13.05
N GLN A 129 0.35 9.90 13.50
CA GLN A 129 0.52 8.47 13.35
C GLN A 129 0.46 8.02 11.88
N LEU A 130 -0.37 8.66 11.07
CA LEU A 130 -0.49 8.40 9.63
C LEU A 130 0.75 8.81 8.83
N ARG A 131 1.62 9.67 9.39
CA ARG A 131 2.90 10.05 8.75
C ARG A 131 4.02 9.06 9.02
N LEU A 132 3.85 8.16 10.00
CA LEU A 132 4.87 7.16 10.34
C LEU A 132 4.90 6.01 9.35
N ASP A 133 6.09 5.60 8.93
CA ASP A 133 6.31 4.54 7.94
C ASP A 133 5.65 3.21 8.33
N GLU A 134 5.68 2.83 9.60
CA GLU A 134 5.04 1.60 10.08
C GLU A 134 3.52 1.61 9.84
N THR A 135 2.87 2.75 10.07
CA THR A 135 1.43 2.91 9.83
C THR A 135 1.14 2.94 8.33
N ARG A 136 1.98 3.63 7.55
CA ARG A 136 1.88 3.67 6.08
C ARG A 136 1.97 2.28 5.47
N CYS A 137 2.99 1.50 5.84
CA CYS A 137 3.18 0.12 5.39
C CYS A 137 1.99 -0.78 5.79
N HIS A 138 1.44 -0.61 7.00
CA HIS A 138 0.26 -1.36 7.40
C HIS A 138 -0.99 -0.99 6.58
N MET A 139 -1.19 0.30 6.32
CA MET A 139 -2.31 0.77 5.49
C MET A 139 -2.16 0.33 4.04
N GLN A 140 -0.94 0.31 3.49
CA GLN A 140 -0.65 -0.22 2.16
C GLN A 140 -1.06 -1.70 2.06
N LYS A 141 -0.79 -2.51 3.09
CA LYS A 141 -1.25 -3.91 3.13
C LYS A 141 -2.77 -4.07 3.15
N LEU A 142 -3.49 -3.16 3.84
CA LEU A 142 -4.96 -3.21 3.91
C LEU A 142 -5.64 -2.60 2.68
N PHE A 143 -5.02 -1.58 2.08
CA PHE A 143 -5.59 -0.72 1.05
C PHE A 143 -4.54 -0.39 -0.03
N SER A 144 -4.02 -1.42 -0.72
CA SER A 144 -2.87 -1.31 -1.64
C SER A 144 -2.91 -0.12 -2.59
N SER A 145 -4.07 0.18 -3.18
CA SER A 145 -4.23 1.31 -4.11
C SER A 145 -4.78 2.60 -3.50
N HIS A 146 -5.36 2.57 -2.29
CA HIS A 146 -6.10 3.70 -1.73
C HIS A 146 -5.44 4.31 -0.48
N TYR A 147 -4.37 3.69 0.03
CA TYR A 147 -3.80 4.08 1.32
C TYR A 147 -3.28 5.53 1.31
N ARG A 148 -2.76 6.01 0.17
CA ARG A 148 -2.32 7.39 -0.02
C ARG A 148 -3.47 8.37 0.08
N ASP A 149 -4.55 8.14 -0.66
CA ASP A 149 -5.73 9.01 -0.65
C ASP A 149 -6.34 9.07 0.74
N LEU A 150 -6.38 7.94 1.45
CA LEU A 150 -6.82 7.89 2.85
C LEU A 150 -5.94 8.76 3.74
N ILE A 151 -4.61 8.63 3.67
CA ILE A 151 -3.68 9.45 4.45
C ILE A 151 -3.85 10.93 4.11
N THR A 152 -3.81 11.27 2.82
CA THR A 152 -3.93 12.64 2.31
C THR A 152 -5.24 13.28 2.75
N ARG A 153 -6.37 12.54 2.72
CA ARG A 153 -7.66 13.06 3.17
C ARG A 153 -7.63 13.47 4.65
N PHE A 154 -6.99 12.70 5.52
CA PHE A 154 -6.88 13.04 6.94
C PHE A 154 -5.81 14.10 7.23
N THR A 155 -4.72 14.18 6.46
CA THR A 155 -3.64 15.14 6.72
C THR A 155 -3.89 16.52 6.08
N MET A 156 -4.50 16.59 4.89
CA MET A 156 -4.79 17.87 4.22
C MET A 156 -6.02 18.56 4.80
N HIS A 157 -6.95 17.80 5.38
CA HIS A 157 -8.17 18.34 5.99
C HIS A 157 -8.17 18.20 7.51
N GLU A 158 -6.98 18.31 8.12
CA GLU A 158 -6.80 18.21 9.56
C GLU A 158 -7.71 19.21 10.31
N GLU A 159 -7.85 20.44 9.82
CA GLU A 159 -8.68 21.47 10.47
C GLU A 159 -10.19 21.17 10.44
N GLU A 160 -10.66 20.40 9.45
CA GLU A 160 -12.06 19.98 9.33
C GLU A 160 -12.42 18.83 10.29
N LEU A 161 -11.42 18.12 10.80
CA LEU A 161 -11.63 16.98 11.70
C LEU A 161 -11.93 17.48 13.13
N PRO A 162 -12.88 16.84 13.83
CA PRO A 162 -13.10 17.13 15.25
C PRO A 162 -11.88 16.74 16.07
N VAL A 163 -11.73 17.36 17.24
CA VAL A 163 -10.63 17.07 18.18
C VAL A 163 -10.61 15.59 18.59
N ALA A 164 -11.79 14.99 18.77
CA ALA A 164 -11.98 13.58 19.03
C ALA A 164 -12.81 12.96 17.90
N ILE A 165 -12.24 11.97 17.21
CA ILE A 165 -12.83 11.36 16.02
C ILE A 165 -13.54 10.06 16.40
N PRO A 166 -14.88 10.04 16.39
CA PRO A 166 -15.65 8.83 16.65
C PRO A 166 -15.54 7.84 15.49
N ILE A 167 -15.87 6.59 15.77
CA ILE A 167 -15.71 5.49 14.80
C ILE A 167 -16.60 5.70 13.57
N GLU A 168 -17.82 6.23 13.77
CA GLU A 168 -18.79 6.47 12.71
C GLU A 168 -18.24 7.47 11.69
N GLN A 169 -17.66 8.57 12.18
CA GLN A 169 -17.10 9.62 11.34
C GLN A 169 -15.82 9.15 10.64
N PHE A 170 -14.95 8.42 11.33
CA PHE A 170 -13.77 7.81 10.72
C PHE A 170 -14.17 6.88 9.57
N VAL A 171 -15.13 5.99 9.82
CA VAL A 171 -15.65 5.07 8.81
C VAL A 171 -16.26 5.83 7.64
N GLN A 172 -17.06 6.85 7.90
CA GLN A 172 -17.68 7.67 6.85
C GLN A 172 -16.64 8.31 5.93
N VAL A 173 -15.61 8.95 6.50
CA VAL A 173 -14.55 9.61 5.72
C VAL A 173 -13.76 8.59 4.90
N CYS A 174 -13.35 7.46 5.49
CA CYS A 174 -12.64 6.42 4.74
C CYS A 174 -13.50 5.83 3.61
N MET A 175 -14.78 5.59 3.86
CA MET A 175 -15.69 5.01 2.87
C MET A 175 -15.96 5.97 1.71
N GLN A 176 -15.98 7.29 1.95
CA GLN A 176 -16.04 8.28 0.87
C GLN A 176 -14.85 8.10 -0.08
N VAL A 177 -13.63 8.11 0.45
CA VAL A 177 -12.40 7.92 -0.34
C VAL A 177 -12.39 6.58 -1.09
N LEU A 178 -12.73 5.49 -0.41
CA LEU A 178 -12.72 4.14 -0.99
C LEU A 178 -13.82 3.93 -2.04
N ASN A 179 -14.85 4.79 -2.09
CA ASN A 179 -15.93 4.69 -3.07
C ASN A 179 -15.68 5.56 -4.31
N THR A 180 -14.86 6.61 -4.23
CA THR A 180 -14.60 7.53 -5.36
C THR A 180 -13.85 6.89 -6.53
N GLN A 181 -13.03 5.87 -6.29
CA GLN A 181 -12.28 5.17 -7.36
C GLN A 181 -13.00 3.93 -7.93
N ALA A 182 -14.17 3.54 -7.40
CA ALA A 182 -14.93 2.40 -7.94
C ALA A 182 -15.63 2.71 -9.29
N THR A 183 -15.49 3.94 -9.79
CA THR A 183 -16.15 4.47 -11.01
C THR A 183 -15.22 4.66 -12.21
N VAL A 184 -13.99 4.13 -12.18
CA VAL A 184 -13.08 4.13 -13.34
C VAL A 184 -12.81 2.71 -13.82
#